data_AF-A0AAV9L4A8-F1
#
_entry.id   AF-A0AAV9L4A8-F1
#
_cell.length_a   1.000
_cell.length_b   1.000
_cell.length_c   1.000
_cell.angle_alpha   90.00
_cell.angle_beta   90.00
_cell.angle_gamma   90.00
#
_symmetry.space_group_name_H-M   'P 1'
#
loop_
_entity.id
_entity.type
_entity.pdbx_description
1 polymer ?
#
loop_
_entity_poly.entity_id
_entity_poly.type
_entity_poly.pdbx_seq_one_letter_code
_entity_poly.pdbx_strand_id
1 'polypeptide(L)'
;MSAKHTIDQIHLMQGKKRSMIRQIYLYMIGELQRPDWKCLMFNNAARPKAYFTMWPMLNKKLAMVDRLAKWGVEVNKTCILCKKAEETIEHLIIECQFARKLWERLFTWSHQLSVVPMTWGQFILWSIQHGKGKTKTTQIFKIILAEGIYGLWIERNNKIFEKKSKMEENVAKEIDYVTTARAPASIKNDVNEFKF
;
A
#
# COMPACT_ATOMS: atom_id res chain seq x y z
N MET A 1 -9.00 -0.90 35.75
CA MET A 1 -8.15 0.28 36.02
C MET A 1 -9.02 1.52 35.94
N SER A 2 -9.08 2.33 37.01
CA SER A 2 -9.95 3.52 37.08
C SER A 2 -9.36 4.66 36.24
N ALA A 3 -10.18 5.30 35.39
CA ALA A 3 -9.77 6.42 34.53
C ALA A 3 -9.12 7.57 35.33
N LYS A 4 -9.50 7.72 36.61
CA LYS A 4 -8.93 8.72 37.52
C LYS A 4 -7.44 8.47 37.79
N HIS A 5 -7.06 7.22 38.02
CA HIS A 5 -5.67 6.82 38.28
C HIS A 5 -4.76 7.08 37.05
N THR A 6 -5.32 6.92 35.85
CA THR A 6 -4.63 7.25 34.59
C THR A 6 -4.38 8.75 34.45
N ILE A 7 -5.37 9.58 34.78
CA ILE A 7 -5.25 11.04 34.72
C ILE A 7 -4.20 11.52 35.73
N ASP A 8 -4.21 10.97 36.95
CA ASP A 8 -3.24 11.32 38.01
C ASP A 8 -1.80 10.95 37.61
N GLN A 9 -1.59 9.80 36.98
CA GLN A 9 -0.27 9.41 36.42
C GLN A 9 0.21 10.36 35.31
N ILE A 10 -0.70 10.84 34.46
CA ILE A 10 -0.37 11.79 33.39
C ILE A 10 0.00 13.18 33.96
N HIS A 11 -0.67 13.61 35.04
CA HIS A 11 -0.36 14.85 35.74
C HIS A 11 1.04 14.85 36.38
N LEU A 12 1.50 13.69 36.86
CA LEU A 12 2.82 13.54 37.50
C LEU A 12 4.01 13.67 36.52
N MET A 13 3.80 13.50 35.20
CA MET A 13 4.86 13.59 34.18
C MET A 13 5.13 15.01 33.65
N GLN A 14 4.61 16.07 34.29
CA GLN A 14 4.59 17.40 33.67
C GLN A 14 5.85 18.26 33.87
N GLY A 15 6.49 18.54 32.73
CA GLY A 15 7.00 19.86 32.35
C GLY A 15 6.10 20.47 31.26
N LYS A 16 5.64 21.71 31.46
CA LYS A 16 4.64 22.45 30.65
C LYS A 16 4.87 22.40 29.12
N LYS A 17 3.78 22.22 28.32
CA LYS A 17 3.48 22.82 26.97
C LYS A 17 2.54 22.01 26.03
N ARG A 18 1.86 20.93 26.43
CA ARG A 18 1.00 20.12 25.51
C ARG A 18 -0.43 19.93 26.04
N SER A 19 -1.44 19.94 25.14
CA SER A 19 -2.87 19.72 25.48
C SER A 19 -3.12 18.40 26.24
N MET A 20 -3.99 18.44 27.26
CA MET A 20 -4.34 17.29 28.11
C MET A 20 -4.93 16.12 27.30
N ILE A 21 -5.81 16.40 26.33
CA ILE A 21 -6.40 15.37 25.45
C ILE A 21 -5.30 14.61 24.71
N ARG A 22 -4.28 15.33 24.21
CA ARG A 22 -3.15 14.71 23.52
C ARG A 22 -2.33 13.82 24.45
N GLN A 23 -2.15 14.21 25.71
CA GLN A 23 -1.39 13.43 26.69
C GLN A 23 -2.12 12.13 27.05
N ILE A 24 -3.43 12.22 27.33
CA ILE A 24 -4.28 11.05 27.57
C ILE A 24 -4.26 10.13 26.35
N TYR A 25 -4.42 10.67 25.15
CA TYR A 25 -4.36 9.90 23.91
C TYR A 25 -3.02 9.17 23.75
N LEU A 26 -1.89 9.86 23.93
CA LEU A 26 -0.55 9.24 23.83
C LEU A 26 -0.32 8.18 24.90
N TYR A 27 -0.80 8.41 26.13
CA TYR A 27 -0.75 7.42 27.21
C TYR A 27 -1.57 6.17 26.87
N MET A 28 -2.80 6.34 26.41
CA MET A 28 -3.67 5.22 26.00
C MET A 28 -3.11 4.44 24.82
N ILE A 29 -2.41 5.12 23.92
CA ILE A 29 -1.75 4.50 22.78
C ILE A 29 -0.53 3.66 23.18
N GLY A 30 0.14 4.01 24.28
CA GLY A 30 1.36 3.35 24.73
C GLY A 30 2.56 3.57 23.79
N GLU A 31 3.57 2.71 23.91
CA GLU A 31 4.70 2.71 22.98
C GLU A 31 4.31 2.06 21.66
N LEU A 32 4.16 2.86 20.61
CA LEU A 32 3.98 2.35 19.25
C LEU A 32 5.33 1.95 18.69
N GLN A 33 5.51 0.65 18.45
CA GLN A 33 6.62 0.18 17.62
C GLN A 33 6.51 0.82 16.25
N ARG A 34 7.61 1.45 15.83
CA ARG A 34 7.70 2.04 14.50
C ARG A 34 7.69 0.89 13.49
N PRO A 35 6.73 0.85 12.55
CA PRO A 35 6.65 -0.26 11.61
C PRO A 35 7.85 -0.26 10.67
N ASP A 36 8.39 -1.44 10.37
CA ASP A 36 9.56 -1.60 9.50
C ASP A 36 9.30 -1.12 8.06
N TRP A 37 8.05 -1.23 7.60
CA TRP A 37 7.60 -0.72 6.30
C TRP A 37 7.51 0.80 6.20
N LYS A 38 7.85 1.53 7.27
CA LYS A 38 7.89 3.00 7.24
C LYS A 38 8.70 3.52 6.05
N CYS A 39 9.81 2.88 5.68
CA CYS A 39 10.64 3.34 4.55
C CYS A 39 9.87 3.51 3.23
N LEU A 40 8.81 2.73 3.01
CA LEU A 40 7.95 2.78 1.82
C LEU A 40 7.11 4.06 1.75
N MET A 41 6.83 4.64 2.92
CA MET A 41 5.98 5.81 3.09
C MET A 41 6.75 7.13 3.04
N PHE A 42 8.08 7.13 3.12
CA PHE A 42 8.86 8.38 3.17
C PHE A 42 9.52 8.65 1.83
N ASN A 43 9.41 9.91 1.37
CA ASN A 43 9.89 10.38 0.07
C ASN A 43 9.39 9.51 -1.09
N ASN A 44 8.08 9.22 -1.10
CA ASN A 44 7.42 8.51 -2.19
C ASN A 44 6.64 9.52 -3.05
N ALA A 45 6.98 9.64 -4.33
CA ALA A 45 6.38 10.61 -5.25
C ALA A 45 5.09 10.11 -5.93
N ALA A 46 4.59 8.93 -5.55
CA ALA A 46 3.31 8.40 -6.02
C ALA A 46 2.15 9.39 -5.80
N ARG A 47 1.03 9.15 -6.48
CA ARG A 47 -0.20 9.94 -6.26
C ARG A 47 -0.63 9.84 -4.80
N PRO A 48 -1.15 10.93 -4.20
CA PRO A 48 -1.62 10.90 -2.82
C PRO A 48 -2.62 9.77 -2.54
N LYS A 49 -3.53 9.47 -3.48
CA LYS A 49 -4.45 8.33 -3.38
C LYS A 49 -3.77 6.97 -3.39
N ALA A 50 -2.69 6.81 -4.17
CA ALA A 50 -1.96 5.56 -4.25
C ALA A 50 -1.15 5.31 -2.97
N TYR A 51 -0.45 6.35 -2.55
CA TYR A 51 0.21 6.42 -1.25
C TYR A 51 -0.74 6.10 -0.09
N PHE A 52 -1.91 6.75 -0.07
CA PHE A 52 -2.93 6.54 0.95
C PHE A 52 -3.52 5.13 0.90
N THR A 53 -3.61 4.48 -0.27
CA THR A 53 -4.13 3.10 -0.40
C THR A 53 -3.11 2.05 0.04
N MET A 54 -1.82 2.31 -0.18
CA MET A 54 -0.73 1.45 0.30
C MET A 54 -0.68 1.41 1.83
N TRP A 55 -0.94 2.51 2.53
CA TRP A 55 -0.92 2.55 3.99
C TRP A 55 -1.89 1.56 4.68
N PRO A 56 -3.21 1.55 4.41
CA PRO A 56 -4.13 0.57 4.98
C PRO A 56 -3.82 -0.82 4.48
N MET A 57 -3.30 -1.02 3.26
CA MET A 57 -2.81 -2.33 2.80
C MET A 57 -1.70 -2.85 3.75
N LEU A 58 -0.68 -2.05 4.05
CA LEU A 58 0.44 -2.43 4.93
C LEU A 58 -0.01 -2.72 6.36
N ASN A 59 -1.13 -2.15 6.79
CA ASN A 59 -1.76 -2.42 8.08
C ASN A 59 -2.77 -3.58 8.05
N LYS A 60 -2.96 -4.25 6.91
CA LYS A 60 -4.06 -5.21 6.67
C LYS A 60 -5.44 -4.65 7.01
N LYS A 61 -5.62 -3.36 6.70
CA LYS A 61 -6.84 -2.56 6.92
C LYS A 61 -7.50 -2.07 5.64
N LEU A 62 -7.10 -2.55 4.47
CA LEU A 62 -7.79 -2.24 3.23
C LEU A 62 -9.21 -2.83 3.28
N ALA A 63 -10.22 -2.05 2.92
CA ALA A 63 -11.61 -2.49 2.95
C ALA A 63 -11.86 -3.50 1.82
N MET A 64 -11.99 -4.77 2.19
CA MET A 64 -12.08 -5.91 1.29
C MET A 64 -13.27 -6.81 1.70
N VAL A 65 -13.64 -7.77 0.85
CA VAL A 65 -14.77 -8.68 1.11
C VAL A 65 -14.63 -9.42 2.43
N ASP A 66 -13.42 -9.82 2.81
CA ASP A 66 -13.13 -10.47 4.10
C ASP A 66 -13.60 -9.64 5.31
N ARG A 67 -13.44 -8.31 5.26
CA ARG A 67 -13.87 -7.39 6.31
C ARG A 67 -15.37 -7.13 6.28
N LEU A 68 -15.96 -7.02 5.08
CA LEU A 68 -17.41 -6.90 4.93
C LEU A 68 -18.12 -8.15 5.48
N ALA A 69 -17.58 -9.34 5.21
CA ALA A 69 -18.09 -10.58 5.76
C ALA A 69 -17.97 -10.64 7.30
N LYS A 70 -16.87 -10.13 7.87
CA LYS A 70 -16.73 -9.98 9.34
C LYS A 70 -17.74 -9.01 9.96
N TRP A 71 -18.28 -8.08 9.17
CA TRP A 71 -19.35 -7.18 9.59
C TRP A 71 -20.76 -7.75 9.34
N GLY A 72 -20.88 -9.00 8.92
CA GLY A 72 -22.16 -9.66 8.66
C GLY A 72 -22.80 -9.27 7.33
N VAL A 73 -22.07 -8.60 6.43
CA VAL A 73 -22.56 -8.30 5.09
C VAL A 73 -22.39 -9.55 4.22
N GLU A 74 -23.48 -10.02 3.63
CA GLU A 74 -23.45 -11.14 2.71
C GLU A 74 -22.89 -10.70 1.35
N VAL A 75 -21.68 -11.17 1.04
CA VAL A 75 -20.97 -10.82 -0.20
C VAL A 75 -20.32 -12.05 -0.81
N ASN A 76 -20.25 -12.08 -2.14
CA ASN A 76 -19.52 -13.12 -2.84
C ASN A 76 -18.03 -13.01 -2.49
N LYS A 77 -17.50 -14.05 -1.86
CA LYS A 77 -16.11 -14.11 -1.40
C LYS A 77 -15.11 -14.40 -2.51
N THR A 78 -15.56 -14.71 -3.71
CA THR A 78 -14.68 -15.00 -4.84
C THR A 78 -14.04 -13.71 -5.37
N CYS A 79 -12.72 -13.73 -5.57
CA CYS A 79 -11.98 -12.63 -6.16
C CYS A 79 -12.55 -12.26 -7.53
N ILE A 80 -13.03 -11.03 -7.68
CA ILE A 80 -13.69 -10.56 -8.91
C ILE A 80 -12.71 -10.44 -10.09
N LEU A 81 -11.42 -10.26 -9.81
CA LEU A 81 -10.38 -10.13 -10.83
C LEU A 81 -10.10 -11.47 -11.52
N CYS A 82 -9.77 -12.51 -10.76
CA CYS A 82 -9.38 -13.82 -11.30
C CYS A 82 -10.52 -14.86 -11.36
N LYS A 83 -11.56 -14.70 -10.54
CA LYS A 83 -12.68 -15.65 -10.36
C LYS A 83 -12.28 -17.08 -9.98
N LYS A 84 -11.11 -17.27 -9.33
CA LYS A 84 -10.52 -18.60 -9.05
C LYS A 84 -10.30 -18.93 -7.57
N ALA A 85 -10.25 -17.92 -6.71
CA ALA A 85 -9.97 -18.10 -5.28
C ALA A 85 -10.71 -17.05 -4.45
N GLU A 86 -10.70 -17.23 -3.14
CA GLU A 86 -11.27 -16.28 -2.18
C GLU A 86 -10.51 -14.94 -2.20
N GLU A 87 -11.24 -13.83 -2.10
CA GLU A 87 -10.68 -12.50 -2.05
C GLU A 87 -10.14 -12.18 -0.65
N THR A 88 -8.84 -12.32 -0.48
CA THR A 88 -8.07 -11.78 0.65
C THR A 88 -7.16 -10.63 0.17
N ILE A 89 -6.57 -9.88 1.10
CA ILE A 89 -5.57 -8.86 0.75
C ILE A 89 -4.36 -9.53 0.10
N GLU A 90 -3.89 -10.64 0.67
CA GLU A 90 -2.79 -11.44 0.15
C GLU A 90 -3.10 -11.92 -1.27
N HIS A 91 -4.31 -12.45 -1.48
CA HIS A 91 -4.73 -12.89 -2.80
C HIS A 91 -4.78 -11.72 -3.79
N LEU A 92 -5.47 -10.63 -3.47
CA LEU A 92 -5.64 -9.50 -4.38
C LEU A 92 -4.29 -8.89 -4.80
N ILE A 93 -3.34 -8.78 -3.87
CA ILE A 93 -2.09 -8.08 -4.11
C ILE A 93 -1.01 -8.98 -4.73
N ILE A 94 -0.88 -10.26 -4.35
CA ILE A 94 0.25 -11.09 -4.81
C ILE A 94 -0.15 -12.43 -5.46
N GLU A 95 -1.21 -13.10 -5.00
CA GLU A 95 -1.52 -14.46 -5.49
C GLU A 95 -2.43 -14.45 -6.72
N CYS A 96 -3.22 -13.39 -6.88
CA CYS A 96 -4.16 -13.23 -7.97
C CYS A 96 -3.44 -13.29 -9.32
N GLN A 97 -3.95 -14.10 -10.25
CA GLN A 97 -3.36 -14.21 -11.60
C GLN A 97 -3.30 -12.84 -12.30
N PHE A 98 -4.31 -11.98 -12.10
CA PHE A 98 -4.29 -10.62 -12.61
C PHE A 98 -3.15 -9.80 -12.01
N ALA A 99 -2.97 -9.87 -10.69
CA ALA A 99 -1.92 -9.16 -9.97
C ALA A 99 -0.52 -9.61 -10.39
N ARG A 100 -0.29 -10.92 -10.52
CA ARG A 100 1.00 -11.46 -10.97
C ARG A 100 1.41 -10.90 -12.32
N LYS A 101 0.50 -10.92 -13.30
CA LYS A 101 0.77 -10.37 -14.63
C LYS A 101 0.98 -8.85 -14.61
N LEU A 102 0.21 -8.13 -13.79
CA LEU A 102 0.40 -6.69 -13.63
C LEU A 102 1.81 -6.39 -13.08
N TRP A 103 2.23 -7.09 -12.03
CA TRP A 103 3.55 -6.90 -11.44
C TRP A 103 4.68 -7.26 -12.39
N GLU A 104 4.56 -8.39 -13.09
CA GLU A 104 5.52 -8.81 -14.11
C GLU A 104 5.73 -7.71 -15.14
N ARG A 105 4.64 -7.11 -15.65
CA ARG A 105 4.70 -6.00 -16.59
C ARG A 105 5.37 -4.76 -16.00
N LEU A 106 4.97 -4.35 -14.79
CA LEU A 106 5.50 -3.15 -14.14
C LEU A 106 7.00 -3.25 -13.80
N PHE A 107 7.46 -4.39 -13.30
CA PHE A 107 8.87 -4.57 -12.93
C PHE A 107 9.77 -4.89 -14.12
N THR A 108 9.22 -5.48 -15.19
CA THR A 108 9.92 -5.61 -16.48
C THR A 108 10.11 -4.23 -17.12
N TRP A 109 9.04 -3.44 -17.21
CA TRP A 109 9.06 -2.09 -17.79
C TRP A 109 10.09 -1.18 -17.10
N SER A 110 10.13 -1.20 -15.78
CA SER A 110 11.02 -0.32 -15.00
C SER A 110 12.45 -0.84 -14.84
N HIS A 111 12.83 -1.90 -15.55
CA HIS A 111 14.12 -2.60 -15.44
C HIS A 111 14.50 -2.95 -13.98
N GLN A 112 13.49 -3.13 -13.13
CA GLN A 112 13.67 -3.39 -11.70
C GLN A 112 13.77 -4.90 -11.39
N LEU A 113 13.93 -5.75 -12.43
CA LEU A 113 14.00 -7.21 -12.44
C LEU A 113 13.99 -7.83 -11.04
N SER A 114 12.78 -7.93 -10.50
CA SER A 114 12.52 -8.52 -9.20
C SER A 114 11.38 -9.51 -9.40
N VAL A 115 11.67 -10.79 -9.18
CA VAL A 115 10.62 -11.80 -9.07
C VAL A 115 9.79 -11.42 -7.85
N VAL A 116 8.51 -11.09 -8.06
CA VAL A 116 7.62 -10.77 -6.96
C VAL A 116 7.48 -12.00 -6.05
N PRO A 117 7.71 -11.87 -4.74
CA PRO A 117 7.63 -13.01 -3.84
C PRO A 117 6.24 -13.64 -3.79
N MET A 118 6.21 -14.95 -3.53
CA MET A 118 4.99 -15.76 -3.57
C MET A 118 4.14 -15.68 -2.29
N THR A 119 4.71 -15.18 -1.19
CA THR A 119 4.02 -15.09 0.11
C THR A 119 3.99 -13.66 0.63
N TRP A 120 2.99 -13.34 1.45
CA TRP A 120 2.81 -12.00 2.00
C TRP A 120 4.01 -11.51 2.82
N GLY A 121 4.53 -12.36 3.72
CA GLY A 121 5.67 -12.00 4.56
C GLY A 121 6.91 -11.67 3.72
N GLN A 122 7.19 -12.50 2.72
CA GLN A 122 8.30 -12.26 1.79
C GLN A 122 8.06 -11.00 0.95
N PHE A 123 6.83 -10.76 0.48
CA PHE A 123 6.49 -9.55 -0.27
C PHE A 123 6.75 -8.27 0.54
N ILE A 124 6.38 -8.26 1.83
CA ILE A 124 6.63 -7.13 2.72
C ILE A 124 8.13 -6.94 2.96
N LEU A 125 8.88 -8.01 3.24
CA LEU A 125 10.32 -7.94 3.44
C LEU A 125 11.05 -7.45 2.18
N TRP A 126 10.70 -8.01 1.03
CA TRP A 126 11.22 -7.60 -0.27
C TRP A 126 10.90 -6.13 -0.56
N SER A 127 9.66 -5.70 -0.33
CA SER A 127 9.27 -4.29 -0.47
C SER A 127 10.16 -3.40 0.41
N ILE A 128 10.36 -3.77 1.68
CA ILE A 128 11.20 -3.02 2.62
C ILE A 128 12.64 -2.95 2.14
N GLN A 129 13.21 -4.07 1.67
CA GLN A 129 14.59 -4.16 1.17
C GLN A 129 14.81 -3.21 -0.01
N HIS A 130 13.93 -3.26 -1.02
CA HIS A 130 14.04 -2.41 -2.22
C HIS A 130 13.60 -0.96 -1.98
N GLY A 131 12.75 -0.72 -0.98
CA GLY A 131 12.27 0.60 -0.57
C GLY A 131 13.17 1.32 0.45
N LYS A 132 14.26 0.72 0.92
CA LYS A 132 15.22 1.36 1.82
C LYS A 132 16.23 2.21 1.04
N GLY A 133 16.55 3.38 1.57
CA GLY A 133 17.53 4.30 0.97
C GLY A 133 16.91 5.44 0.15
N LYS A 134 17.77 6.10 -0.64
CA LYS A 134 17.46 7.32 -1.40
C LYS A 134 17.89 7.25 -2.87
N THR A 135 18.35 6.09 -3.34
CA THR A 135 18.81 5.93 -4.74
C THR A 135 17.64 6.16 -5.70
N LYS A 136 17.95 6.49 -6.97
CA LYS A 136 16.92 6.66 -8.00
C LYS A 136 16.08 5.39 -8.17
N THR A 137 16.73 4.23 -8.18
CA THR A 137 16.08 2.90 -8.23
C THR A 137 15.08 2.73 -7.09
N THR A 138 15.47 3.07 -5.86
CA THR A 138 14.55 3.02 -4.70
C THR A 138 13.38 3.99 -4.84
N GLN A 139 13.60 5.20 -5.38
CA GLN A 139 12.51 6.16 -5.60
C GLN A 139 11.51 5.64 -6.63
N ILE A 140 11.99 5.13 -7.77
CA ILE A 140 11.18 4.51 -8.82
C ILE A 140 10.40 3.32 -8.25
N PHE A 141 11.08 2.44 -7.51
CA PHE A 141 10.48 1.26 -6.87
C PHE A 141 9.28 1.64 -5.99
N LYS A 142 9.46 2.64 -5.11
CA LYS A 142 8.40 3.11 -4.22
C LYS A 142 7.17 3.63 -4.98
N ILE A 143 7.39 4.33 -6.09
CA ILE A 143 6.30 4.85 -6.91
C ILE A 143 5.53 3.68 -7.54
N ILE A 144 6.25 2.76 -8.20
CA ILE A 144 5.66 1.59 -8.88
C ILE A 144 4.91 0.71 -7.89
N LEU A 145 5.49 0.44 -6.71
CA LEU A 145 4.84 -0.35 -5.68
C LEU A 145 3.50 0.29 -5.27
N ALA A 146 3.52 1.57 -4.90
CA ALA A 146 2.31 2.27 -4.46
C ALA A 146 1.25 2.38 -5.57
N GLU A 147 1.66 2.71 -6.80
CA GLU A 147 0.76 2.83 -7.94
C GLU A 147 0.20 1.48 -8.39
N GLY A 148 0.99 0.40 -8.30
CA GLY A 148 0.54 -0.97 -8.57
C GLY A 148 -0.51 -1.45 -7.57
N ILE A 149 -0.27 -1.23 -6.27
CA ILE A 149 -1.24 -1.55 -5.21
C ILE A 149 -2.56 -0.80 -5.45
N TYR A 150 -2.46 0.49 -5.77
CA TYR A 150 -3.63 1.31 -6.10
C TYR A 150 -4.32 0.83 -7.37
N GLY A 151 -3.57 0.48 -8.41
CA GLY A 151 -4.08 -0.05 -9.67
C GLY A 151 -4.92 -1.31 -9.47
N LEU A 152 -4.43 -2.26 -8.65
CA LEU A 152 -5.18 -3.46 -8.29
C LEU A 152 -6.46 -3.13 -7.52
N TRP A 153 -6.35 -2.25 -6.53
CA TRP A 153 -7.49 -1.86 -5.72
C TRP A 153 -8.57 -1.13 -6.53
N ILE A 154 -8.18 -0.18 -7.39
CA ILE A 154 -9.14 0.58 -8.19
C ILE A 154 -9.76 -0.27 -9.30
N GLU A 155 -9.01 -1.18 -9.93
CA GLU A 155 -9.56 -2.09 -10.92
C GLU A 155 -10.58 -3.05 -10.28
N ARG A 156 -10.26 -3.59 -9.09
CA ARG A 156 -11.20 -4.41 -8.31
C ARG A 156 -12.47 -3.64 -7.99
N ASN A 157 -12.37 -2.38 -7.55
CA ASN A 157 -13.52 -1.55 -7.24
C ASN A 157 -14.35 -1.19 -8.48
N ASN A 158 -13.71 -0.81 -9.59
CA ASN A 158 -14.40 -0.54 -10.85
C ASN A 158 -15.19 -1.76 -11.32
N LYS A 159 -14.65 -2.96 -11.17
CA LYS A 159 -15.34 -4.19 -11.58
C LYS A 159 -16.57 -4.49 -10.72
N ILE A 160 -16.55 -4.12 -9.43
CA ILE A 160 -17.66 -4.34 -8.50
C ILE A 160 -18.73 -3.26 -8.63
N PHE A 161 -18.34 -1.99 -8.62
CA PHE A 161 -19.28 -0.87 -8.51
C PHE A 161 -19.67 -0.29 -9.87
N GLU A 162 -18.76 -0.30 -10.84
CA GLU A 162 -18.96 0.33 -12.15
C GLU A 162 -19.21 -0.70 -13.27
N LYS A 163 -19.04 -1.99 -12.99
CA LYS A 163 -19.07 -3.10 -13.97
C LYS A 163 -18.11 -2.90 -15.15
N LYS A 164 -17.06 -2.10 -14.96
CA LYS A 164 -16.00 -1.85 -15.94
C LYS A 164 -14.83 -2.77 -15.62
N SER A 165 -14.15 -3.27 -16.66
CA SER A 165 -12.91 -4.02 -16.46
C SER A 165 -11.90 -3.70 -17.55
N LYS A 166 -10.64 -3.61 -17.14
CA LYS A 166 -9.48 -3.43 -18.01
C LYS A 166 -8.61 -4.67 -17.94
N MET A 167 -7.91 -4.94 -19.04
CA MET A 167 -6.80 -5.88 -18.99
C MET A 167 -5.66 -5.31 -18.15
N GLU A 168 -4.89 -6.19 -17.52
CA GLU A 168 -3.73 -5.85 -16.71
C GLU A 168 -2.73 -4.96 -17.47
N GLU A 169 -2.63 -5.13 -18.79
CA GLU A 169 -1.78 -4.32 -19.66
C GLU A 169 -2.21 -2.85 -19.70
N ASN A 170 -3.52 -2.59 -19.78
CA ASN A 170 -4.04 -1.22 -19.80
C ASN A 170 -3.87 -0.56 -18.42
N VAL A 171 -4.03 -1.33 -17.34
CA VAL A 171 -3.72 -0.84 -15.99
C VAL A 171 -2.23 -0.52 -15.86
N ALA A 172 -1.34 -1.35 -16.42
CA ALA A 172 0.09 -1.10 -16.42
C ALA A 172 0.47 0.16 -17.20
N LYS A 173 -0.10 0.36 -18.40
CA LYS A 173 0.09 1.59 -19.21
C LYS A 173 -0.38 2.86 -18.48
N GLU A 174 -1.49 2.78 -17.74
CA GLU A 174 -1.95 3.90 -16.92
C GLU A 174 -1.01 4.21 -15.76
N ILE A 175 -0.42 3.18 -15.14
CA ILE A 175 0.57 3.34 -14.07
C ILE A 175 1.87 3.93 -14.63
N ASP A 176 2.33 3.47 -15.79
CA ASP A 176 3.47 4.05 -16.50
C ASP A 176 3.25 5.55 -16.74
N TYR A 177 2.17 5.91 -17.45
CA TYR A 177 1.84 7.31 -17.75
C TYR A 177 1.86 8.20 -16.49
N VAL A 178 1.25 7.72 -15.40
CA VAL A 178 1.21 8.44 -14.12
C VAL A 178 2.60 8.56 -13.49
N THR A 179 3.38 7.47 -13.50
CA THR A 179 4.72 7.41 -12.93
C THR A 179 5.64 8.39 -13.68
N THR A 180 5.59 8.36 -15.00
CA THR A 180 6.30 9.27 -15.90
C THR A 180 5.89 10.72 -15.68
N ALA A 181 4.60 11.01 -15.59
CA ALA A 181 4.10 12.36 -15.32
C ALA A 181 4.56 12.91 -13.97
N ARG A 182 4.57 12.08 -12.92
CA ARG A 182 4.86 12.49 -11.54
C ARG A 182 6.31 12.33 -11.09
N ALA A 183 7.15 11.68 -11.90
CA ALA A 183 8.55 11.48 -11.60
C ALA A 183 9.22 12.83 -11.22
N PRO A 184 9.84 12.94 -10.03
CA PRO A 184 10.59 14.14 -9.66
C PRO A 184 11.76 14.35 -10.63
N ALA A 185 12.23 15.59 -10.74
CA ALA A 185 13.32 15.95 -11.66
C ALA A 185 14.56 15.05 -11.51
N SER A 186 14.83 14.55 -10.29
CA SER A 186 15.94 13.65 -9.99
C SER A 186 15.89 12.28 -10.68
N ILE A 187 14.72 11.81 -11.08
CA ILE A 187 14.54 10.48 -11.74
C ILE A 187 13.79 10.57 -13.07
N LYS A 188 13.50 11.79 -13.55
CA LYS A 188 12.67 12.02 -14.75
C LYS A 188 13.27 11.38 -15.99
N ASN A 189 14.58 11.51 -16.18
CA ASN A 189 15.28 10.92 -17.32
C ASN A 189 15.24 9.39 -17.26
N ASP A 190 15.54 8.81 -16.09
CA ASP A 190 15.53 7.36 -15.88
C ASP A 190 14.14 6.77 -16.18
N VAL A 191 13.06 7.44 -15.75
CA VAL A 191 11.69 6.98 -16.02
C VAL A 191 11.30 7.14 -17.50
N ASN A 192 11.74 8.21 -18.16
CA ASN A 192 11.46 8.44 -19.59
C ASN A 192 12.15 7.43 -20.52
N GLU A 193 13.24 6.81 -20.06
CA GLU A 193 13.94 5.75 -20.81
C GLU A 193 13.18 4.42 -20.79
N PHE A 194 12.25 4.23 -19.85
CA PHE A 194 11.43 3.03 -19.76
C PHE A 194 10.39 3.00 -20.87
N LYS A 195 10.57 2.11 -21.85
CA LYS A 195 9.62 1.91 -22.95
C LYS A 195 8.68 0.76 -22.63
N PHE A 196 7.37 1.01 -22.74
CA PHE A 196 6.33 -0.02 -22.69
C PHE A 196 6.08 -0.61 -24.08
#